data_AF-A0A7S0PWS9-F1
#
_entry.id   AF-A0A7S0PWS9-F1
#
_cell.length_a   1.000
_cell.length_b   1.000
_cell.length_c   1.000
_cell.angle_alpha   90.00
_cell.angle_beta   90.00
_cell.angle_gamma   90.00
#
_symmetry.space_group_name_H-M   'P 1'
#
loop_
_entity.id
_entity.type
_entity.pdbx_description
1 polymer ?
#
loop_
_entity_poly.entity_id
_entity_poly.type
_entity_poly.pdbx_seq_one_letter_code
_entity_poly.pdbx_strand_id
1 'polypeptide(L)'
;GKVMSAAGLCLVRHGAREDYAWKARGENWQAQSDRPWDTPLTDGGIVQATAMGSALRAHCERLGLAPVSRVISSPLLRCVQTAAAAAMALGVLQIAIEPELAEGMLEDWYRSWAIPGADSTWGGPEHCRIGVRVDPSQLHPAAHKPAHTLMLDARACEAALAAHPATCARLDAAYEPLPQS
;
A
#
# COMPACT_ATOMS: atom_id res chain seq x y z
N GLY A 1 -20.23 -17.73 31.83
CA GLY A 1 -20.41 -16.32 31.43
C GLY A 1 -20.06 -16.21 29.96
N LYS A 2 -20.89 -15.53 29.16
CA LYS A 2 -20.62 -15.30 27.73
C LYS A 2 -19.43 -14.35 27.65
N VAL A 3 -18.25 -14.85 27.28
CA VAL A 3 -17.16 -13.98 26.85
C VAL A 3 -17.61 -13.40 25.51
N MET A 4 -18.04 -12.14 25.49
CA MET A 4 -18.19 -11.44 24.21
C MET A 4 -16.80 -11.30 23.62
N SER A 5 -16.51 -12.00 22.52
CA SER A 5 -15.30 -11.75 21.76
C SER A 5 -15.46 -10.38 21.10
N ALA A 6 -14.82 -9.35 21.64
CA ALA A 6 -14.68 -8.09 20.93
C ALA A 6 -13.77 -8.35 19.72
N ALA A 7 -14.28 -8.09 18.51
CA ALA A 7 -13.43 -8.07 17.31
C ALA A 7 -12.52 -6.85 17.39
N GLY A 8 -11.20 -7.06 17.41
CA GLY A 8 -10.20 -5.99 17.36
C GLY A 8 -9.84 -5.67 15.92
N LEU A 9 -9.80 -4.37 15.58
CA LEU A 9 -9.30 -3.88 14.30
C LEU A 9 -7.99 -3.12 14.52
N CYS A 10 -6.94 -3.52 13.81
CA CYS A 10 -5.67 -2.79 13.76
C CYS A 10 -5.52 -2.15 12.39
N LEU A 11 -5.50 -0.81 12.35
CA LEU A 11 -5.25 -0.05 11.12
C LEU A 11 -3.76 0.29 11.05
N VAL A 12 -3.13 -0.09 9.94
CA VAL A 12 -1.69 0.08 9.73
C VAL A 12 -1.46 0.82 8.42
N ARG A 13 -0.69 1.91 8.49
CA ARG A 13 -0.18 2.59 7.29
C ARG A 13 1.01 1.80 6.74
N HIS A 14 1.16 1.79 5.41
CA HIS A 14 2.32 1.19 4.75
C HIS A 14 3.66 1.73 5.29
N GLY A 15 4.72 0.94 5.15
CA GLY A 15 6.08 1.34 5.53
C GLY A 15 6.69 2.44 4.65
N ALA A 16 7.97 2.75 4.90
CA ALA A 16 8.74 3.72 4.11
C ALA A 16 8.82 3.33 2.62
N ARG A 17 8.60 4.31 1.73
CA ARG A 17 8.49 4.15 0.27
C ARG A 17 9.80 4.53 -0.45
N GLU A 18 10.07 3.86 -1.57
CA GLU A 18 11.23 4.16 -2.43
C GLU A 18 11.21 5.57 -3.00
N ASP A 19 10.06 6.09 -3.45
CA ASP A 19 9.98 7.42 -4.05
C ASP A 19 10.49 8.55 -3.14
N TYR A 20 10.25 8.44 -1.83
CA TYR A 20 10.83 9.35 -0.83
C TYR A 20 12.33 9.17 -0.65
N ALA A 21 12.83 7.93 -0.71
CA ALA A 21 14.25 7.66 -0.64
C ALA A 21 14.99 8.19 -1.87
N TRP A 22 14.41 8.06 -3.06
CA TRP A 22 14.92 8.63 -4.31
C TRP A 22 15.00 10.14 -4.24
N LYS A 23 13.91 10.78 -3.81
CA LYS A 23 13.87 12.23 -3.63
C LYS A 23 14.96 12.71 -2.68
N ALA A 24 15.18 12.01 -1.56
CA ALA A 24 16.23 12.35 -0.60
C ALA A 24 17.65 12.28 -1.19
N ARG A 25 17.85 11.52 -2.27
CA ARG A 25 19.11 11.46 -3.04
C ARG A 25 19.17 12.44 -4.21
N GLY A 26 18.13 13.27 -4.41
CA GLY A 26 18.03 14.18 -5.55
C GLY A 26 17.57 13.50 -6.85
N GLU A 27 17.00 12.30 -6.76
CA GLU A 27 16.46 11.55 -7.90
C GLU A 27 14.95 11.74 -8.01
N ASN A 28 14.39 11.50 -9.20
CA ASN A 28 12.96 11.64 -9.46
C ASN A 28 12.34 10.29 -9.86
N TRP A 29 11.65 9.65 -8.90
CA TRP A 29 10.90 8.40 -9.12
C TRP A 29 9.82 8.56 -10.19
N GLN A 30 9.03 9.64 -10.13
CA GLN A 30 7.90 9.84 -11.04
C GLN A 30 8.34 9.96 -12.49
N ALA A 31 9.54 10.49 -12.74
CA ALA A 31 10.09 10.65 -14.08
C ALA A 31 10.69 9.35 -14.66
N GLN A 32 11.04 8.37 -13.83
CA GLN A 32 11.81 7.18 -14.24
C GLN A 32 11.06 5.87 -14.07
N SER A 33 9.99 5.85 -13.28
CA SER A 33 9.22 4.65 -12.99
C SER A 33 8.12 4.40 -14.03
N ASP A 34 7.89 3.14 -14.40
CA ASP A 34 6.75 2.73 -15.21
C ASP A 34 5.40 2.91 -14.47
N ARG A 35 5.44 2.92 -13.13
CA ARG A 35 4.28 3.07 -12.24
C ARG A 35 4.54 4.17 -11.20
N PRO A 36 4.57 5.45 -11.60
CA PRO A 36 4.88 6.57 -10.71
C PRO A 36 3.91 6.72 -9.52
N TRP A 37 2.70 6.14 -9.62
CA TRP A 37 1.67 6.14 -8.57
C TRP A 37 1.78 4.99 -7.55
N ASP A 38 2.59 3.97 -7.85
CA ASP A 38 2.61 2.69 -7.13
C ASP A 38 4.02 2.27 -6.71
N THR A 39 4.69 3.17 -6.00
CA THR A 39 6.03 2.94 -5.45
C THR A 39 6.06 1.74 -4.49
N PRO A 40 7.13 0.92 -4.53
CA PRO A 40 7.39 -0.12 -3.53
C PRO A 40 7.88 0.50 -2.21
N LEU A 41 8.00 -0.36 -1.20
CA LEU A 41 8.73 -0.08 0.02
C LEU A 41 10.24 -0.07 -0.21
N THR A 42 10.95 0.67 0.63
CA THR A 42 12.40 0.48 0.80
C THR A 42 12.71 -0.77 1.61
N ASP A 43 13.96 -1.22 1.60
CA ASP A 43 14.44 -2.28 2.51
C ASP A 43 14.13 -1.93 3.98
N GLY A 44 14.34 -0.66 4.36
CA GLY A 44 13.97 -0.14 5.68
C GLY A 44 12.47 -0.22 5.95
N GLY A 45 11.62 0.02 4.94
CA GLY A 45 10.17 -0.13 5.02
C GLY A 45 9.72 -1.57 5.27
N ILE A 46 10.41 -2.55 4.68
CA ILE A 46 10.18 -3.99 4.93
C ILE A 46 10.56 -4.36 6.37
N VAL A 47 11.69 -3.87 6.86
CA VAL A 47 12.11 -4.05 8.27
C VAL A 47 11.08 -3.42 9.22
N GLN A 48 10.60 -2.21 8.91
CA GLN A 48 9.54 -1.54 9.69
C GLN A 48 8.26 -2.38 9.76
N ALA A 49 7.80 -2.92 8.63
CA ALA A 49 6.61 -3.77 8.57
C ALA A 49 6.76 -5.06 9.38
N THR A 50 7.92 -5.70 9.31
CA THR A 50 8.25 -6.92 10.07
C THR A 50 8.27 -6.65 11.58
N ALA A 51 8.90 -5.54 11.98
CA ALA A 51 8.96 -5.11 13.38
C ALA A 51 7.56 -4.77 13.92
N MET A 52 6.73 -4.10 13.11
CA MET A 52 5.34 -3.80 13.45
C MET A 52 4.52 -5.08 13.69
N GLY A 53 4.61 -6.08 12.80
CA GLY A 53 3.92 -7.36 12.99
C GLY A 53 4.36 -8.10 14.26
N SER A 54 5.66 -8.10 14.55
CA SER A 54 6.22 -8.69 15.78
C SER A 54 5.73 -7.96 17.04
N ALA A 55 5.71 -6.63 17.00
CA ALA A 55 5.22 -5.80 18.10
C ALA A 55 3.72 -6.00 18.33
N LEU A 56 2.93 -6.11 17.27
CA LEU A 56 1.49 -6.37 17.36
C LEU A 56 1.21 -7.73 18.00
N ARG A 57 1.93 -8.79 17.59
CA ARG A 57 1.84 -10.12 18.23
C ARG A 57 2.09 -10.05 19.73
N ALA A 58 3.21 -9.44 20.14
CA ALA A 58 3.56 -9.28 21.55
C ALA A 58 2.53 -8.41 22.30
N HIS A 59 1.95 -7.42 21.64
CA HIS A 59 0.92 -6.57 22.23
C HIS A 59 -0.38 -7.34 22.48
N CYS A 60 -0.82 -8.18 21.55
CA CYS A 60 -1.96 -9.07 21.72
C CYS A 60 -1.74 -10.02 22.90
N GLU A 61 -0.57 -10.67 22.96
CA GLU A 61 -0.19 -11.57 24.07
C GLU A 61 -0.23 -10.84 25.42
N ARG A 62 0.38 -9.67 25.51
CA ARG A 62 0.42 -8.86 26.74
C ARG A 62 -0.98 -8.44 27.22
N LEU A 63 -1.90 -8.19 26.30
CA LEU A 63 -3.28 -7.81 26.62
C LEU A 63 -4.21 -9.01 26.82
N GLY A 64 -3.74 -10.24 26.64
CA GLY A 64 -4.60 -11.44 26.66
C GLY A 64 -5.62 -11.47 25.52
N LEU A 65 -5.34 -10.79 24.41
CA LEU A 65 -6.17 -10.80 23.21
C LEU A 65 -5.88 -12.04 22.37
N ALA A 66 -6.88 -12.49 21.61
CA ALA A 66 -6.67 -13.53 20.60
C ALA A 66 -5.63 -13.08 19.57
N PRO A 67 -4.83 -14.01 19.02
CA PRO A 67 -3.91 -13.71 17.92
C PRO A 67 -4.62 -13.10 16.72
N VAL A 68 -3.90 -12.29 15.95
CA VAL A 68 -4.41 -11.77 14.67
C VAL A 68 -4.71 -12.94 13.75
N SER A 69 -5.95 -13.02 13.28
CA SER A 69 -6.43 -14.14 12.45
C SER A 69 -6.52 -13.80 10.97
N ARG A 70 -6.53 -12.51 10.61
CA ARG A 70 -6.68 -12.04 9.23
C ARG A 70 -5.83 -10.80 8.98
N VAL A 71 -5.31 -10.70 7.76
CA VAL A 71 -4.66 -9.52 7.22
C VAL A 71 -5.38 -9.15 5.92
N ILE A 72 -5.83 -7.90 5.83
CA ILE A 72 -6.50 -7.34 4.65
C ILE A 72 -5.66 -6.14 4.20
N SER A 73 -5.36 -6.07 2.90
CA SER A 73 -4.49 -5.05 2.33
C SER A 73 -5.18 -4.30 1.19
N SER A 74 -4.88 -3.02 1.10
CA SER A 74 -5.00 -2.25 -0.15
C SER A 74 -4.21 -2.93 -1.29
N PRO A 75 -4.64 -2.79 -2.56
CA PRO A 75 -3.94 -3.35 -3.72
C PRO A 75 -2.63 -2.65 -4.11
N LEU A 76 -2.27 -1.53 -3.45
CA LEU A 76 -1.04 -0.81 -3.78
C LEU A 76 0.18 -1.61 -3.33
N LEU A 77 1.24 -1.66 -4.15
CA LEU A 77 2.40 -2.53 -3.95
C LEU A 77 3.02 -2.34 -2.56
N ARG A 78 3.22 -1.09 -2.13
CA ARG A 78 3.70 -0.75 -0.78
C ARG A 78 2.85 -1.32 0.35
N CYS A 79 1.52 -1.36 0.18
CA CYS A 79 0.60 -1.90 1.17
C CYS A 79 0.70 -3.43 1.21
N VAL A 80 0.74 -4.06 0.04
CA VAL A 80 0.89 -5.51 -0.11
C VAL A 80 2.23 -5.99 0.49
N GLN A 81 3.33 -5.28 0.22
CA GLN A 81 4.64 -5.57 0.82
C GLN A 81 4.64 -5.39 2.35
N THR A 82 3.96 -4.35 2.85
CA THR A 82 3.79 -4.14 4.30
C THR A 82 3.03 -5.31 4.91
N ALA A 83 1.90 -5.68 4.30
CA ALA A 83 1.05 -6.78 4.74
C ALA A 83 1.81 -8.12 4.71
N ALA A 84 2.58 -8.39 3.66
CA ALA A 84 3.38 -9.61 3.53
C ALA A 84 4.42 -9.77 4.65
N ALA A 85 5.23 -8.73 4.89
CA ALA A 85 6.21 -8.73 5.97
C ALA A 85 5.56 -8.84 7.35
N ALA A 86 4.46 -8.10 7.58
CA ALA A 86 3.73 -8.16 8.84
C ALA A 86 3.07 -9.53 9.09
N ALA A 87 2.44 -10.11 8.07
CA ALA A 87 1.74 -11.39 8.13
C ALA A 87 2.69 -12.53 8.50
N MET A 88 3.90 -12.54 7.92
CA MET A 88 4.95 -13.49 8.30
C MET A 88 5.32 -13.38 9.78
N ALA A 89 5.49 -12.16 10.30
CA ALA A 89 5.78 -11.94 11.71
C ALA A 89 4.59 -12.29 12.62
N LEU A 90 3.35 -12.14 12.14
CA LEU A 90 2.14 -12.51 12.87
C LEU A 90 1.85 -14.02 12.83
N GLY A 91 2.47 -14.77 11.92
CA GLY A 91 2.14 -16.17 11.67
C GLY A 91 0.86 -16.38 10.87
N VAL A 92 0.43 -15.36 10.12
CA VAL A 92 -0.76 -15.40 9.24
C VAL A 92 -0.30 -15.68 7.81
N LEU A 93 -0.80 -16.75 7.20
CA LEU A 93 -0.31 -17.23 5.90
C LEU A 93 -1.12 -16.72 4.69
N GLN A 94 -2.22 -16.01 4.93
CA GLN A 94 -3.12 -15.51 3.90
C GLN A 94 -3.37 -14.02 4.08
N ILE A 95 -3.30 -13.29 2.97
CA ILE A 95 -3.60 -11.87 2.89
C ILE A 95 -4.71 -11.69 1.88
N ALA A 96 -5.81 -11.08 2.30
CA ALA A 96 -6.88 -10.66 1.40
C ALA A 96 -6.55 -9.30 0.79
N ILE A 97 -6.80 -9.15 -0.52
CA ILE A 97 -6.71 -7.87 -1.21
C ILE A 97 -8.11 -7.26 -1.30
N GLU A 98 -8.29 -6.06 -0.75
CA GLU A 98 -9.54 -5.30 -0.79
C GLU A 98 -9.31 -4.00 -1.57
N PRO A 99 -9.78 -3.91 -2.84
CA PRO A 99 -9.64 -2.72 -3.67
C PRO A 99 -10.18 -1.44 -3.01
N GLU A 100 -11.25 -1.54 -2.23
CA GLU A 100 -11.88 -0.39 -1.57
C GLU A 100 -11.03 0.19 -0.42
N LEU A 101 -9.96 -0.49 -0.01
CA LEU A 101 -8.95 0.04 0.93
C LEU A 101 -7.86 0.86 0.23
N ALA A 102 -7.92 1.03 -1.09
CA ALA A 102 -6.96 1.87 -1.80
C ALA A 102 -7.00 3.31 -1.28
N GLU A 103 -5.83 3.95 -1.31
CA GLU A 103 -5.71 5.39 -1.07
C GLU A 103 -6.74 6.13 -1.93
N GLY A 104 -7.43 7.11 -1.34
CA GLY A 104 -8.55 7.78 -1.98
C GLY A 104 -8.15 8.30 -3.36
N MET A 105 -8.61 7.64 -4.42
CA MET A 105 -8.27 7.97 -5.81
C MET A 105 -9.07 9.18 -6.32
N LEU A 106 -9.35 10.14 -5.44
CA LEU A 106 -9.96 11.41 -5.83
C LEU A 106 -9.08 12.04 -6.91
N GLU A 107 -9.67 12.30 -8.08
CA GLU A 107 -8.90 12.66 -9.28
C GLU A 107 -8.05 13.92 -9.07
N ASP A 108 -8.49 14.83 -8.20
CA ASP A 108 -7.78 16.08 -7.88
C ASP A 108 -6.59 15.89 -6.91
N TRP A 109 -6.53 14.78 -6.17
CA TRP A 109 -5.57 14.57 -5.08
C TRP A 109 -4.59 13.43 -5.36
N TYR A 110 -5.11 12.28 -5.81
CA TYR A 110 -4.28 11.11 -6.08
C TYR A 110 -3.38 11.34 -7.28
N ARG A 111 -3.82 12.08 -8.31
CA ARG A 111 -3.07 12.28 -9.57
C ARG A 111 -1.98 13.35 -9.52
N SER A 112 -1.56 13.78 -8.34
CA SER A 112 -0.39 14.67 -8.21
C SER A 112 0.91 14.06 -8.77
N TRP A 113 0.99 12.73 -8.90
CA TRP A 113 2.08 12.06 -9.62
C TRP A 113 2.05 12.27 -11.14
N ALA A 114 0.94 12.73 -11.71
CA ALA A 114 0.73 12.82 -13.15
C ALA A 114 1.11 14.18 -13.75
N ILE A 115 1.30 15.21 -12.93
CA ILE A 115 1.57 16.57 -13.42
C ILE A 115 3.03 16.72 -13.88
N PRO A 116 3.32 17.62 -14.84
CA PRO A 116 4.67 17.89 -15.29
C PRO A 116 5.61 18.28 -14.15
N GLY A 117 6.73 17.56 -14.03
CA GLY A 117 7.73 17.82 -12.99
C GLY A 117 7.34 17.31 -11.60
N ALA A 118 6.35 16.41 -11.49
CA ALA A 118 6.10 15.69 -10.24
C ALA A 118 7.38 14.99 -9.75
N ASP A 119 7.62 15.05 -8.44
CA ASP A 119 8.89 14.64 -7.80
C ASP A 119 8.65 14.03 -6.40
N SER A 120 7.48 13.42 -6.19
CA SER A 120 7.00 12.93 -4.89
C SER A 120 6.70 14.03 -3.87
N THR A 121 6.76 15.32 -4.25
CA THR A 121 6.20 16.39 -3.42
C THR A 121 4.70 16.24 -3.33
N TRP A 122 4.21 16.18 -2.10
CA TRP A 122 2.78 16.13 -1.84
C TRP A 122 2.12 17.45 -2.27
N GLY A 123 1.05 17.36 -3.07
CA GLY A 123 0.42 18.53 -3.70
C GLY A 123 1.14 19.05 -4.93
N GLY A 124 2.18 18.36 -5.42
CA GLY A 124 2.88 18.68 -6.65
C GLY A 124 4.05 19.68 -6.50
N PRO A 125 4.81 19.91 -7.58
CA PRO A 125 5.86 20.91 -7.62
C PRO A 125 5.27 22.32 -7.54
N GLU A 126 6.11 23.31 -7.24
CA GLU A 126 5.68 24.69 -6.96
C GLU A 126 4.84 25.32 -8.10
N HIS A 127 5.15 25.00 -9.35
CA HIS A 127 4.43 25.51 -10.53
C HIS A 127 3.08 24.81 -10.80
N CYS A 128 2.72 23.77 -10.04
CA CYS A 128 1.47 23.01 -10.21
C CYS A 128 0.79 22.69 -8.86
N ARG A 129 0.85 23.61 -7.89
CA ARG A 129 0.16 23.45 -6.59
C ARG A 129 -1.36 23.45 -6.75
N ILE A 130 -2.04 23.00 -5.69
CA ILE A 130 -3.51 22.96 -5.59
C ILE A 130 -4.15 24.27 -6.10
N GLY A 131 -5.11 24.14 -7.01
CA GLY A 131 -5.81 25.28 -7.62
C GLY A 131 -5.19 25.80 -8.92
N VAL A 132 -3.97 25.36 -9.28
CA VAL A 132 -3.36 25.66 -10.58
C VAL A 132 -3.86 24.67 -11.62
N ARG A 133 -4.47 25.19 -12.70
CA ARG A 133 -4.92 24.36 -13.82
C ARG A 133 -3.72 23.87 -14.61
N VAL A 134 -3.64 22.56 -14.83
CA VAL A 134 -2.66 21.91 -15.72
C VAL A 134 -3.38 21.54 -17.02
N ASP A 135 -2.71 21.74 -18.16
CA ASP A 135 -3.22 21.27 -19.44
C ASP A 135 -3.29 19.73 -19.42
N PRO A 136 -4.47 19.12 -19.65
CA PRO A 136 -4.61 17.66 -19.64
C PRO A 136 -3.63 16.94 -20.57
N SER A 137 -3.23 17.56 -21.70
CA SER A 137 -2.28 16.98 -22.65
C SER A 137 -0.85 16.83 -22.11
N GLN A 138 -0.54 17.53 -21.02
CA GLN A 138 0.76 17.47 -20.34
C GLN A 138 0.79 16.45 -19.20
N LEU A 139 -0.36 15.85 -18.88
CA LEU A 139 -0.43 14.84 -17.83
C LEU A 139 0.24 13.54 -18.28
N HIS A 140 0.77 12.79 -17.31
CA HIS A 140 1.26 11.45 -17.53
C HIS A 140 0.17 10.59 -18.20
N PRO A 141 0.46 9.84 -19.28
CA PRO A 141 -0.57 9.14 -20.06
C PRO A 141 -1.51 8.24 -19.26
N ALA A 142 -0.99 7.59 -18.20
CA ALA A 142 -1.79 6.75 -17.31
C ALA A 142 -2.90 7.51 -16.55
N ALA A 143 -2.78 8.83 -16.40
CA ALA A 143 -3.78 9.65 -15.72
C ALA A 143 -5.09 9.79 -16.53
N HIS A 144 -5.07 9.47 -17.83
CA HIS A 144 -6.27 9.43 -18.66
C HIS A 144 -7.05 8.13 -18.53
N LYS A 145 -6.51 7.14 -17.82
CA LYS A 145 -7.19 5.86 -17.58
C LYS A 145 -8.07 5.96 -16.33
N PRO A 146 -9.20 5.21 -16.26
CA PRO A 146 -9.98 5.12 -15.04
C PRO A 146 -9.11 4.65 -13.88
N ALA A 147 -9.23 5.32 -12.73
CA ALA A 147 -8.29 5.15 -11.63
C ALA A 147 -8.20 3.69 -11.13
N HIS A 148 -9.31 2.97 -11.08
CA HIS A 148 -9.35 1.55 -10.69
C HIS A 148 -8.46 0.65 -11.58
N THR A 149 -8.25 1.01 -12.86
CA THR A 149 -7.38 0.24 -13.77
C THR A 149 -5.88 0.40 -13.47
N LEU A 150 -5.53 1.35 -12.59
CA LEU A 150 -4.16 1.57 -12.14
C LEU A 150 -3.79 0.69 -10.94
N MET A 151 -4.78 0.10 -10.26
CA MET A 151 -4.57 -0.81 -9.13
C MET A 151 -4.16 -2.20 -9.61
N LEU A 152 -3.41 -2.91 -8.77
CA LEU A 152 -3.11 -4.31 -8.99
C LEU A 152 -4.32 -5.16 -8.56
N ASP A 153 -4.67 -6.17 -9.35
CA ASP A 153 -5.52 -7.25 -8.87
C ASP A 153 -4.70 -8.21 -7.99
N ALA A 154 -5.37 -9.14 -7.29
CA ALA A 154 -4.69 -10.04 -6.37
C ALA A 154 -3.61 -10.92 -7.03
N ARG A 155 -3.81 -11.33 -8.29
CA ARG A 155 -2.82 -12.12 -9.05
C ARG A 155 -1.60 -11.27 -9.40
N ALA A 156 -1.81 -10.03 -9.80
CA ALA A 156 -0.75 -9.07 -10.08
C ALA A 156 0.02 -8.69 -8.81
N CYS A 157 -0.67 -8.56 -7.67
CA CYS A 157 -0.03 -8.42 -6.36
C CYS A 157 0.88 -9.60 -6.03
N GLU A 158 0.44 -10.83 -6.31
CA GLU A 158 1.21 -12.05 -6.01
C GLU A 158 2.48 -12.10 -6.86
N ALA A 159 2.35 -11.82 -8.17
CA ALA A 159 3.49 -11.72 -9.07
C ALA A 159 4.47 -10.61 -8.64
N ALA A 160 3.98 -9.46 -8.20
CA ALA A 160 4.81 -8.36 -7.75
C ALA A 160 5.56 -8.67 -6.44
N LEU A 161 4.94 -9.42 -5.51
CA LEU A 161 5.64 -9.91 -4.32
C LEU A 161 6.72 -10.94 -4.66
N ALA A 162 6.45 -11.85 -5.59
CA ALA A 162 7.41 -12.89 -5.99
C ALA A 162 8.70 -12.30 -6.61
N ALA A 163 8.61 -11.12 -7.23
CA ALA A 163 9.76 -10.39 -7.75
C ALA A 163 10.67 -9.79 -6.66
N HIS A 164 10.23 -9.78 -5.40
CA HIS A 164 10.99 -9.26 -4.26
C HIS A 164 11.27 -10.40 -3.24
N PRO A 165 12.47 -11.02 -3.29
CA PRO A 165 12.76 -12.30 -2.64
C PRO A 165 12.78 -12.30 -1.09
N ALA A 166 12.35 -11.22 -0.44
CA ALA A 166 12.28 -11.12 1.02
C ALA A 166 10.97 -11.67 1.62
N THR A 167 9.99 -12.08 0.81
CA THR A 167 8.65 -12.47 1.29
C THR A 167 8.23 -13.88 0.87
N CYS A 168 7.96 -14.74 1.87
CA CYS A 168 7.37 -16.09 1.70
C CYS A 168 5.86 -16.12 1.97
N ALA A 169 5.21 -14.97 2.15
CA ALA A 169 3.77 -14.88 2.37
C ALA A 169 3.00 -15.27 1.10
N ARG A 170 1.88 -15.99 1.25
CA ARG A 170 0.96 -16.28 0.14
C ARG A 170 -0.17 -15.26 0.14
N LEU A 171 -0.53 -14.76 -1.04
CA LEU A 171 -1.72 -13.94 -1.19
C LEU A 171 -2.92 -14.85 -1.42
N ASP A 172 -4.03 -14.55 -0.75
CA ASP A 172 -5.29 -15.18 -1.06
C ASP A 172 -5.98 -14.36 -2.16
N ALA A 173 -5.96 -14.89 -3.39
CA ALA A 173 -6.64 -14.27 -4.52
C ALA A 173 -8.17 -14.41 -4.44
N ALA A 174 -8.69 -15.24 -3.53
CA ALA A 174 -10.11 -15.42 -3.29
C ALA A 174 -10.56 -14.54 -2.12
N TYR A 175 -10.46 -13.22 -2.28
CA TYR A 175 -11.27 -12.37 -1.41
C TYR A 175 -12.74 -12.52 -1.82
N GLU A 176 -13.48 -13.35 -1.11
CA GLU A 176 -14.93 -13.26 -1.06
C GLU A 176 -15.28 -12.06 -0.18
N PRO A 177 -16.00 -11.05 -0.68
CA PRO A 177 -16.47 -9.96 0.16
C PRO A 177 -17.23 -10.53 1.35
N LEU A 178 -17.00 -9.95 2.54
CA LEU A 178 -17.73 -10.35 3.75
C LEU A 178 -19.22 -10.45 3.41
N PRO A 179 -19.91 -11.56 3.75
CA PRO A 179 -21.33 -11.67 3.49
C PRO A 179 -22.01 -10.48 4.17
N GLN A 180 -22.75 -9.71 3.37
CA GLN A 180 -23.52 -8.59 3.88
C GLN A 180 -24.55 -9.16 4.87
N SER A 181 -24.39 -8.81 6.15
CA SER A 181 -25.28 -9.22 7.25
C SER A 181 -26.57 -8.42 7.25
#